data_AF-A0A520M8C4-F1
#
_entry.id   AF-A0A520M8C4-F1
#
_cell.length_a   1.000
_cell.length_b   1.000
_cell.length_c   1.000
_cell.angle_alpha   90.00
_cell.angle_beta   90.00
_cell.angle_gamma   90.00
#
_symmetry.space_group_name_H-M   'P 1'
#
loop_
_entity.id
_entity.type
_entity.pdbx_description
1 polymer ?
#
loop_
_entity_poly.entity_id
_entity_poly.type
_entity_poly.pdbx_seq_one_letter_code
_entity_poly.pdbx_strand_id
1 'polypeptide(L)'
;MAEVSMGGLNIKWSSLSKQDKKEYGAGMALLTIASGISGVILGGIWGERILAEVNTLEWLYPYLYPVAIICFFLSIKLMTNFMERQDEGFVDFNTKAAMWGVNFFWIVGFLVAWPLEVFMGFDFVFFEYFLLYSLGISIGARKAYKQMYVIDINEEQS
;
A
#
# COMPACT_ATOMS: atom_id res chain seq x y z
N MET A 1 -8.46 6.46 21.15
CA MET A 1 -8.69 5.41 20.16
C MET A 1 -9.53 5.98 19.03
N ALA A 2 -9.22 5.64 17.79
CA ALA A 2 -9.98 6.07 16.63
C ALA A 2 -11.41 5.50 16.67
N GLU A 3 -12.40 6.35 16.43
CA GLU A 3 -13.74 5.89 16.08
C GLU A 3 -13.69 5.43 14.61
N VAL A 4 -13.86 4.13 14.40
CA VAL A 4 -13.75 3.51 13.08
C VAL A 4 -15.14 3.13 12.58
N SER A 5 -15.46 3.54 11.35
CA SER A 5 -16.70 3.19 10.65
C SER A 5 -16.41 2.32 9.43
N MET A 6 -17.45 1.67 8.90
CA MET A 6 -17.34 0.70 7.81
C MET A 6 -16.30 -0.41 8.10
N GLY A 7 -16.40 -1.05 9.27
CA GLY A 7 -15.62 -2.25 9.61
C GLY A 7 -14.12 -2.12 9.41
N GLY A 8 -13.50 -1.05 9.94
CA GLY A 8 -12.05 -0.86 9.85
C GLY A 8 -11.60 0.15 8.79
N LEU A 9 -12.43 0.44 7.78
CA LEU A 9 -12.00 1.15 6.57
C LEU A 9 -11.96 2.68 6.71
N ASN A 10 -12.78 3.26 7.59
CA ASN A 10 -12.86 4.71 7.75
C ASN A 10 -12.58 5.13 9.18
N ILE A 11 -11.52 5.91 9.37
CA ILE A 11 -11.23 6.55 10.66
C ILE A 11 -11.91 7.92 10.68
N LYS A 12 -12.76 8.16 11.67
CA LYS A 12 -13.34 9.48 11.89
C LYS A 12 -12.27 10.42 12.43
N TRP A 13 -11.77 11.32 11.58
CA TRP A 13 -10.65 12.21 11.92
C TRP A 13 -10.87 13.00 13.22
N SER A 14 -12.10 13.45 13.49
CA SER A 14 -12.42 14.22 14.71
C SER A 14 -12.17 13.45 16.00
N SER A 15 -12.30 12.11 15.97
CA SER A 15 -12.10 11.22 17.12
C SER A 15 -10.63 11.02 17.49
N LEU A 16 -9.70 11.35 16.59
CA LEU A 16 -8.28 11.13 16.80
C LEU A 16 -7.69 12.14 17.81
N SER A 17 -6.80 11.64 18.66
CA SER A 17 -5.98 12.48 19.54
C SER A 17 -5.07 13.39 18.72
N LYS A 18 -4.53 14.46 19.32
CA LYS A 18 -3.61 15.37 18.63
C LYS A 18 -2.36 14.63 18.11
N GLN A 19 -1.88 13.65 18.87
CA GLN A 19 -0.76 12.81 18.47
C GLN A 19 -1.13 11.89 17.31
N ASP A 20 -2.27 11.21 17.38
CA ASP A 20 -2.71 10.30 16.32
C ASP A 20 -3.00 11.04 15.02
N LYS A 21 -3.57 12.25 15.06
CA LYS A 21 -3.73 13.12 13.89
C LYS A 21 -2.39 13.44 13.23
N LYS A 22 -1.36 13.69 14.04
CA LYS A 22 -0.02 13.97 13.53
C LYS A 22 0.58 12.73 12.88
N GLU A 23 0.52 11.58 13.53
CA GLU A 23 1.16 10.37 13.05
C GLU A 23 0.40 9.75 11.87
N TYR A 24 -0.91 9.53 11.98
CA TYR A 24 -1.75 9.05 10.88
C TYR A 24 -1.78 10.05 9.71
N GLY A 25 -1.94 11.35 10.00
CA GLY A 25 -1.96 12.39 8.96
C GLY A 25 -0.66 12.52 8.20
N ALA A 26 0.46 12.64 8.91
CA ALA A 26 1.77 12.75 8.27
C ALA A 26 2.15 11.43 7.59
N GLY A 27 1.80 10.28 8.17
CA GLY A 27 1.97 8.97 7.55
C GLY A 27 1.25 8.86 6.21
N MET A 28 -0.04 9.23 6.17
CA MET A 28 -0.85 9.24 4.94
C MET A 28 -0.35 10.26 3.91
N ALA A 29 0.07 11.45 4.35
CA ALA A 29 0.62 12.47 3.46
C ALA A 29 1.91 11.97 2.80
N LEU A 30 2.83 11.39 3.58
CA LEU A 30 4.07 10.81 3.07
C LEU A 30 3.82 9.63 2.13
N LEU A 31 2.83 8.77 2.45
CA LEU A 31 2.43 7.66 1.58
C LEU A 31 1.93 8.19 0.23
N THR A 32 1.12 9.24 0.25
CA THR A 32 0.55 9.87 -0.95
C THR A 32 1.63 10.49 -1.81
N ILE A 33 2.57 11.22 -1.19
CA ILE A 33 3.72 11.81 -1.89
C ILE A 33 4.58 10.71 -2.53
N ALA A 34 4.93 9.67 -1.77
CA ALA A 34 5.72 8.55 -2.28
C ALA A 34 5.02 7.85 -3.45
N SER A 35 3.70 7.62 -3.34
CA SER A 35 2.89 7.00 -4.38
C SER A 35 2.82 7.87 -5.64
N GLY A 36 2.69 9.19 -5.49
CA GLY A 36 2.71 10.13 -6.62
C GLY A 36 4.05 10.11 -7.36
N ILE A 37 5.16 10.14 -6.62
CA ILE A 37 6.51 10.03 -7.22
C ILE A 37 6.67 8.68 -7.94
N SER A 38 6.24 7.60 -7.31
CA SER A 38 6.29 6.25 -7.90
C SER A 38 5.49 6.18 -9.20
N GLY A 39 4.31 6.82 -9.24
CA GLY A 39 3.47 6.91 -10.43
C GLY A 39 4.11 7.69 -11.58
N VAL A 40 4.83 8.78 -11.29
CA VAL A 40 5.59 9.54 -12.31
C VAL A 40 6.72 8.69 -12.91
N ILE A 41 7.47 7.97 -12.07
CA ILE A 41 8.56 7.10 -12.52
C ILE A 41 8.01 5.95 -13.36
N LEU A 42 6.98 5.25 -12.86
CA LEU A 42 6.33 4.18 -13.60
C LEU A 42 5.72 4.66 -14.91
N GLY A 43 5.06 5.82 -14.91
CA GLY A 43 4.46 6.40 -16.10
C GLY A 43 5.48 6.67 -17.20
N GLY A 44 6.67 7.20 -16.87
CA GLY A 44 7.71 7.42 -17.86
C GLY A 44 8.32 6.12 -18.38
N ILE A 45 8.60 5.15 -17.50
CA ILE A 45 9.14 3.83 -17.90
C ILE A 45 8.15 3.08 -18.81
N TRP A 46 6.87 3.03 -18.42
CA TRP A 46 5.84 2.36 -19.21
C TRP A 46 5.50 3.12 -20.49
N GLY A 47 5.54 4.45 -20.48
CA GLY A 47 5.37 5.28 -21.68
C GLY A 47 6.44 4.95 -22.73
N GLU A 48 7.69 4.86 -22.32
CA GLU A 48 8.78 4.46 -23.21
C GLU A 48 8.63 3.01 -23.71
N ARG A 49 8.30 2.07 -22.82
CA ARG A 49 8.14 0.64 -23.18
C ARG A 49 6.97 0.36 -24.11
N ILE A 50 5.81 0.98 -23.88
CA ILE A 50 4.58 0.72 -24.66
C ILE A 50 4.51 1.59 -25.92
N LEU A 51 4.82 2.88 -25.79
CA LEU A 51 4.59 3.87 -26.84
C LEU A 51 5.86 4.24 -27.62
N ALA A 52 7.02 3.73 -27.22
CA ALA A 52 8.34 4.08 -27.79
C ALA A 52 8.62 5.60 -27.76
N GLU A 53 8.03 6.32 -26.80
CA GLU A 53 8.27 7.75 -26.57
C GLU A 53 9.55 7.96 -25.75
N VAL A 54 10.31 9.01 -26.07
CA VAL A 54 11.51 9.36 -25.30
C VAL A 54 11.11 9.84 -23.91
N ASN A 55 11.59 9.14 -22.88
CA ASN A 55 11.37 9.52 -21.49
C ASN A 55 12.25 10.70 -21.07
N THR A 56 11.74 11.90 -21.26
CA THR A 56 12.47 13.15 -20.96
C THR A 56 12.73 13.39 -19.47
N LEU A 57 12.11 12.62 -18.57
CA LEU A 57 12.24 12.76 -17.12
C LEU A 57 13.18 11.73 -16.49
N GLU A 58 13.76 10.81 -17.27
CA GLU A 58 14.61 9.73 -16.76
C GLU A 58 15.78 10.25 -15.90
N TRP A 59 16.36 11.40 -16.27
CA TRP A 59 17.46 12.04 -15.54
C TRP A 59 17.10 12.44 -14.10
N LEU A 60 15.80 12.59 -13.78
CA LEU A 60 15.32 12.88 -12.42
C LEU A 60 15.26 11.63 -11.54
N TYR A 61 15.22 10.44 -12.13
CA TYR A 61 14.94 9.19 -11.40
C TYR A 61 15.95 8.90 -10.29
N PRO A 62 17.27 9.10 -10.47
CA PRO A 62 18.25 8.91 -9.40
C PRO A 62 17.98 9.75 -8.14
N TYR A 63 17.25 10.87 -8.27
CA TYR A 63 16.87 11.72 -7.15
C TYR A 63 15.49 11.37 -6.60
N LEU A 64 14.56 11.01 -7.48
CA LEU A 64 13.18 10.67 -7.09
C LEU A 64 13.08 9.31 -6.38
N TYR A 65 13.87 8.31 -6.79
CA TYR A 65 13.88 6.98 -6.15
C TYR A 65 14.21 7.08 -4.65
N PRO A 66 15.33 7.68 -4.21
CA PRO A 66 15.64 7.84 -2.79
C PRO A 66 14.57 8.60 -2.02
N VAL A 67 14.00 9.67 -2.61
CA VAL A 67 12.94 10.47 -1.96
C VAL A 67 11.70 9.62 -1.73
N ALA A 68 11.24 8.89 -2.74
CA ALA A 68 10.09 8.00 -2.62
C ALA A 68 10.32 6.92 -1.54
N ILE A 69 11.50 6.29 -1.56
CA ILE A 69 11.88 5.27 -0.58
C ILE A 69 11.86 5.83 0.85
N ILE A 70 12.47 7.00 1.08
CA ILE A 70 12.47 7.65 2.39
C ILE A 70 11.05 7.99 2.84
N CYS A 71 10.22 8.53 1.95
CA CYS A 71 8.82 8.83 2.26
C CYS A 71 8.03 7.56 2.62
N PHE A 72 8.22 6.43 1.91
CA PHE A 72 7.61 5.16 2.28
C PHE A 72 8.05 4.68 3.66
N PHE A 73 9.36 4.70 3.95
CA PHE A 73 9.87 4.26 5.27
C PHE A 73 9.34 5.12 6.42
N LEU A 74 9.34 6.44 6.27
CA LEU A 74 8.80 7.35 7.28
C LEU A 74 7.29 7.18 7.43
N SER A 75 6.58 6.97 6.32
CA SER A 75 5.14 6.67 6.34
C SER A 75 4.85 5.40 7.13
N ILE A 76 5.53 4.29 6.82
CA ILE A 76 5.40 3.01 7.52
C ILE A 76 5.63 3.21 9.02
N LYS A 77 6.72 3.88 9.40
CA LYS A 77 7.03 4.13 10.81
C LYS A 77 5.90 4.87 11.54
N LEU A 78 5.40 5.95 10.95
CA LEU A 78 4.34 6.75 11.56
C LEU A 78 3.01 5.98 11.63
N MET A 79 2.70 5.21 10.59
CA MET A 79 1.52 4.36 10.56
C MET A 79 1.60 3.26 11.61
N THR A 80 2.76 2.58 11.76
CA THR A 80 2.97 1.58 12.81
C THR A 80 2.79 2.17 14.21
N ASN A 81 3.40 3.31 14.50
CA ASN A 81 3.23 3.98 15.79
C ASN A 81 1.75 4.35 16.06
N PHE A 82 1.00 4.71 15.01
CA PHE A 82 -0.45 4.92 15.12
C PHE A 82 -1.20 3.62 15.41
N MET A 83 -0.87 2.51 14.71
CA MET A 83 -1.48 1.19 14.90
C MET A 83 -1.33 0.67 16.33
N GLU A 84 -0.15 0.84 16.94
CA GLU A 84 0.14 0.38 18.32
C GLU A 84 -0.79 1.00 19.38
N ARG A 85 -1.48 2.10 19.05
CA ARG A 85 -2.40 2.81 19.95
C ARG A 85 -3.88 2.60 19.59
N GLN A 86 -4.17 1.76 18.61
CA GLN A 86 -5.52 1.42 18.20
C GLN A 86 -5.99 0.11 18.82
N ASP A 87 -7.30 -0.13 18.70
CA ASP A 87 -7.95 -1.34 19.19
C ASP A 87 -7.52 -2.60 18.39
N GLU A 88 -7.56 -3.76 19.03
CA GLU A 88 -7.09 -5.04 18.49
C GLU A 88 -7.80 -5.40 17.18
N GLY A 89 -9.11 -5.15 17.06
CA GLY A 89 -9.85 -5.43 15.83
C GLY A 89 -9.35 -4.59 14.63
N PHE A 90 -9.00 -3.33 14.86
CA PHE A 90 -8.43 -2.47 13.83
C PHE A 90 -7.02 -2.91 13.43
N VAL A 91 -6.21 -3.31 14.42
CA VAL A 91 -4.86 -3.84 14.21
C VAL A 91 -4.89 -5.15 13.42
N ASP A 92 -5.78 -6.08 13.79
CA ASP A 92 -5.92 -7.37 13.13
C ASP A 92 -6.43 -7.21 11.69
N PHE A 93 -7.41 -6.33 11.44
CA PHE A 93 -7.86 -6.01 10.08
C PHE A 93 -6.72 -5.55 9.18
N ASN A 94 -5.95 -4.55 9.62
CA ASN A 94 -4.85 -3.99 8.82
C ASN A 94 -3.70 -4.98 8.67
N THR A 95 -3.40 -5.76 9.71
CA THR A 95 -2.37 -6.82 9.66
C THR A 95 -2.75 -7.89 8.64
N LYS A 96 -3.98 -8.39 8.68
CA LYS A 96 -4.49 -9.34 7.69
C LYS A 96 -4.40 -8.78 6.28
N ALA A 97 -4.85 -7.55 6.06
CA ALA A 97 -4.76 -6.90 4.75
C ALA A 97 -3.31 -6.79 4.25
N ALA A 98 -2.38 -6.36 5.11
CA ALA A 98 -0.95 -6.28 4.78
C ALA A 98 -0.34 -7.65 4.45
N MET A 99 -0.69 -8.70 5.21
CA MET A 99 -0.23 -10.08 4.95
C MET A 99 -0.68 -10.58 3.57
N TRP A 100 -1.91 -10.27 3.16
CA TRP A 100 -2.37 -10.56 1.78
C TRP A 100 -1.53 -9.80 0.75
N GLY A 101 -1.16 -8.55 1.01
CA GLY A 101 -0.19 -7.79 0.21
C GLY A 101 1.13 -8.52 0.04
N VAL A 102 1.75 -8.92 1.15
CA VAL A 102 3.04 -9.63 1.16
C VAL A 102 2.94 -10.96 0.42
N ASN A 103 1.89 -11.75 0.69
CA ASN A 103 1.68 -13.03 0.04
C ASN A 103 1.45 -12.87 -1.46
N PHE A 104 0.65 -11.89 -1.89
CA PHE A 104 0.40 -11.64 -3.31
C PHE A 104 1.68 -11.17 -4.02
N PHE A 105 2.46 -10.29 -3.39
CA PHE A 105 3.77 -9.88 -3.87
C PHE A 105 4.68 -11.10 -4.10
N TRP A 106 4.78 -12.01 -3.13
CA TRP A 106 5.62 -13.21 -3.29
C TRP A 106 5.10 -14.17 -4.35
N ILE A 107 3.79 -14.45 -4.34
CA ILE A 107 3.17 -15.38 -5.29
C ILE A 107 3.31 -14.83 -6.72
N VAL A 108 2.94 -13.58 -6.96
CA VAL A 108 3.00 -13.02 -8.31
C VAL A 108 4.43 -12.64 -8.71
N GLY A 109 5.23 -12.11 -7.78
CA GLY A 109 6.64 -11.83 -8.00
C GLY A 109 7.42 -13.08 -8.39
N PHE A 110 7.22 -14.19 -7.67
CA PHE A 110 7.95 -15.43 -7.93
C PHE A 110 7.37 -16.27 -9.08
N LEU A 111 6.05 -16.34 -9.23
CA LEU A 111 5.41 -17.20 -10.25
C LEU A 111 5.15 -16.50 -11.58
N VAL A 112 5.14 -15.17 -11.61
CA VAL A 112 4.84 -14.40 -12.82
C VAL A 112 6.00 -13.48 -13.19
N ALA A 113 6.39 -12.55 -12.32
CA ALA A 113 7.42 -11.57 -12.65
C ALA A 113 8.77 -12.25 -12.92
N TRP A 114 9.23 -13.12 -12.01
CA TRP A 114 10.51 -13.81 -12.14
C TRP A 114 10.64 -14.67 -13.42
N PRO A 115 9.65 -15.51 -13.80
CA PRO A 115 9.70 -16.21 -15.09
C PRO A 115 9.69 -15.28 -16.30
N LEU A 116 8.92 -14.18 -16.25
CA LEU A 116 8.92 -13.18 -17.32
C LEU A 116 10.29 -12.48 -17.45
N GLU A 117 10.98 -12.23 -16.34
CA GLU A 117 12.34 -11.70 -16.37
C GLU A 117 13.33 -12.72 -16.95
N VAL A 118 13.37 -13.93 -16.38
CA VAL A 118 14.38 -14.93 -16.72
C VAL A 118 14.20 -15.50 -18.11
N PHE A 119 12.97 -15.76 -18.54
CA PHE A 119 12.70 -16.49 -19.79
C PHE A 119 12.22 -15.59 -20.92
N MET A 120 11.69 -14.40 -20.63
CA MET A 120 11.13 -13.50 -21.64
C MET A 120 11.84 -12.15 -21.73
N GLY A 121 12.84 -11.89 -20.87
CA GLY A 121 13.65 -10.67 -20.91
C GLY A 121 12.88 -9.40 -20.55
N PHE A 122 11.73 -9.53 -19.83
CA PHE A 122 11.09 -8.39 -19.21
C PHE A 122 11.98 -7.89 -18.05
N ASP A 123 12.02 -6.58 -17.81
CA ASP A 123 12.79 -6.01 -16.71
C ASP A 123 11.81 -5.37 -15.72
N PHE A 124 11.49 -6.04 -14.60
CA PHE A 124 10.58 -5.42 -13.65
C PHE A 124 11.32 -4.43 -12.76
N VAL A 125 10.80 -3.20 -12.70
CA VAL A 125 11.33 -2.16 -11.83
C VAL A 125 10.69 -2.20 -10.45
N PHE A 126 11.42 -1.73 -9.43
CA PHE A 126 11.02 -1.77 -8.02
C PHE A 126 9.57 -1.32 -7.76
N PHE A 127 9.07 -0.29 -8.46
CA PHE A 127 7.71 0.21 -8.24
C PHE A 127 6.61 -0.69 -8.83
N GLU A 128 6.91 -1.55 -9.81
CA GLU A 128 5.95 -2.54 -10.32
C GLU A 128 5.69 -3.64 -9.28
N TYR A 129 6.74 -4.04 -8.57
CA TYR A 129 6.62 -4.90 -7.40
C TYR A 129 5.77 -4.27 -6.28
N PHE A 130 5.87 -2.95 -6.08
CA PHE A 130 5.03 -2.22 -5.14
C PHE A 130 3.56 -2.16 -5.58
N LEU A 131 3.28 -2.08 -6.89
CA LEU A 131 1.92 -2.20 -7.42
C LEU A 131 1.31 -3.57 -7.15
N LEU A 132 2.08 -4.65 -7.34
CA LEU A 132 1.62 -6.00 -7.01
C LEU A 132 1.27 -6.11 -5.51
N TYR A 133 2.13 -5.60 -4.63
CA TYR A 133 1.84 -5.53 -3.20
C TYR A 133 0.55 -4.77 -2.89
N SER A 134 0.35 -3.60 -3.50
CA SER A 134 -0.86 -2.76 -3.32
C SER A 134 -2.16 -3.45 -3.79
N LEU A 135 -2.10 -4.17 -4.91
CA LEU A 135 -3.21 -5.02 -5.37
C LEU A 135 -3.53 -6.11 -4.35
N GLY A 136 -2.51 -6.77 -3.81
CA GLY A 136 -2.66 -7.76 -2.75
C GLY A 136 -3.32 -7.20 -1.49
N ILE A 137 -2.89 -6.01 -1.03
CA ILE A 137 -3.53 -5.32 0.11
C ILE A 137 -5.01 -5.08 -0.18
N SER A 138 -5.33 -4.58 -1.37
CA SER A 138 -6.72 -4.25 -1.74
C SER A 138 -7.63 -5.47 -1.72
N ILE A 139 -7.15 -6.60 -2.24
CA ILE A 139 -7.84 -7.90 -2.19
C ILE A 139 -7.99 -8.38 -0.73
N GLY A 140 -6.90 -8.28 0.04
CA GLY A 140 -6.86 -8.68 1.44
C GLY A 140 -7.80 -7.90 2.33
N ALA A 141 -7.78 -6.57 2.23
CA ALA A 141 -8.67 -5.66 2.95
C ALA A 141 -10.14 -5.99 2.67
N ARG A 142 -10.50 -6.27 1.40
CA ARG A 142 -11.86 -6.67 1.06
C ARG A 142 -12.26 -8.02 1.67
N LYS A 143 -11.34 -9.00 1.70
CA LYS A 143 -11.60 -10.31 2.32
C LYS A 143 -11.71 -10.21 3.85
N ALA A 144 -10.77 -9.50 4.48
CA ALA A 144 -10.78 -9.27 5.92
C ALA A 144 -12.06 -8.52 6.35
N TYR A 145 -12.48 -7.51 5.59
CA TYR A 145 -13.74 -6.79 5.83
C TYR A 145 -14.95 -7.74 5.84
N LYS A 146 -15.04 -8.64 4.84
CA LYS A 146 -16.12 -9.62 4.78
C LYS A 146 -16.07 -10.58 5.98
N GLN A 147 -14.89 -11.07 6.35
CA GLN A 147 -14.72 -12.04 7.43
C GLN A 147 -15.05 -11.46 8.81
N MET A 148 -14.52 -10.27 9.12
CA MET A 148 -14.57 -9.69 10.46
C MET A 148 -15.84 -8.87 10.71
N TYR A 149 -16.55 -8.44 9.66
CA TYR A 149 -17.65 -7.50 9.83
C TYR A 149 -18.92 -7.84 9.05
N VAL A 150 -18.90 -8.74 8.06
CA VAL A 150 -20.13 -9.14 7.35
C VAL A 150 -20.66 -10.47 7.87
N ILE A 151 -19.78 -11.38 8.29
CA ILE A 151 -20.19 -12.68 8.82
C ILE A 151 -20.66 -12.56 10.28
N ASP A 152 -19.90 -11.84 11.14
CA ASP A 152 -20.29 -11.62 12.54
C ASP A 152 -21.65 -10.93 12.70
N ILE A 153 -21.99 -9.96 11.84
CA ILE A 153 -23.31 -9.28 11.89
C ILE A 153 -24.45 -10.24 11.52
N ASN A 154 -24.21 -11.22 10.66
CA ASN A 154 -25.23 -12.19 10.27
C ASN A 154 -25.40 -13.31 11.30
N GLU A 155 -24.34 -13.65 12.06
CA GLU A 155 -24.42 -14.63 13.17
C GLU A 155 -25.06 -14.03 14.43
N GLU A 156 -24.88 -12.73 14.70
CA GLU A 156 -25.60 -12.05 15.81
C GLU A 156 -27.11 -11.85 15.54
N GLN A 157 -27.56 -11.98 14.28
CA GLN A 157 -28.95 -11.82 13.87
C GLN A 157 -29.74 -13.13 13.71
N SER A 158 -29.08 -14.29 13.89
CA SER A 158 -29.69 -15.63 13.80
C SER A 158 -29.87 -16.28 15.16
#